data_AF-A0A1M6M936-F1
#
_entry.id   AF-A0A1M6M936-F1
#
_cell.length_a   1.000
_cell.length_b   1.000
_cell.length_c   1.000
_cell.angle_alpha   90.00
_cell.angle_beta   90.00
_cell.angle_gamma   90.00
#
_symmetry.space_group_name_H-M   'P 1'
#
loop_
_entity.id
_entity.type
_entity.pdbx_description
1 polymer ?
#
loop_
_entity_poly.entity_id
_entity_poly.type
_entity_poly.pdbx_seq_one_letter_code
_entity_poly.pdbx_strand_id
1 'polypeptide(L)'
;MKEYSALIDEVKSDIQRAHYNEGENKVTLAMQKNPHSAIPHNLMGILLEKEHNHTQAMKHFRAAYALDPTYVPAKSNLKQYGAFCSTGTCCYGNEDYLELAEEGGKELCSLSSH
;
A
#
# COMPACT_ATOMS: atom_id res chain seq x y z
N MET A 1 -2.94 4.69 -18.13
CA MET A 1 -3.35 4.81 -16.71
C MET A 1 -2.59 5.94 -16.02
N LYS A 2 -2.70 7.19 -16.52
CA LYS A 2 -2.01 8.38 -15.95
C LYS A 2 -2.82 9.07 -14.83
N GLU A 3 -3.96 8.50 -14.45
CA GLU A 3 -4.95 9.18 -13.60
C GLU A 3 -4.58 9.18 -12.12
N TYR A 4 -3.82 8.17 -11.66
CA TYR A 4 -3.46 8.03 -10.25
C TYR A 4 -1.96 8.19 -9.95
N SER A 5 -1.10 8.38 -10.95
CA SER A 5 0.34 8.55 -10.70
C SER A 5 0.61 9.79 -9.86
N ALA A 6 -0.02 10.93 -10.18
CA ALA A 6 0.08 12.14 -9.38
C ALA A 6 -0.46 11.94 -7.95
N LEU A 7 -1.58 11.23 -7.79
CA LEU A 7 -2.13 10.92 -6.46
C LEU A 7 -1.17 10.06 -5.63
N ILE A 8 -0.56 9.05 -6.26
CA ILE A 8 0.41 8.17 -5.60
C ILE A 8 1.60 8.99 -5.09
N ASP A 9 2.15 9.88 -5.93
CA ASP A 9 3.28 10.74 -5.56
C ASP A 9 2.91 11.71 -4.43
N GLU A 10 1.73 12.33 -4.50
CA GLU A 10 1.23 13.23 -3.46
C GLU A 10 1.07 12.51 -2.12
N VAL A 11 0.41 11.35 -2.12
CA VAL A 11 0.19 10.56 -0.89
C VAL A 11 1.52 10.09 -0.31
N LYS A 12 2.46 9.65 -1.15
CA LYS A 12 3.82 9.27 -0.73
C LYS A 12 4.52 10.47 -0.07
N SER A 13 4.38 11.66 -0.64
CA SER A 13 4.92 12.90 -0.10
C SER A 13 4.27 13.31 1.24
N ASP A 14 2.95 13.18 1.35
CA ASP A 14 2.20 13.49 2.58
C ASP A 14 2.62 12.56 3.72
N ILE A 15 2.78 11.26 3.44
CA ILE A 15 3.27 10.27 4.42
C ILE A 15 4.69 10.59 4.89
N GLN A 16 5.59 10.96 3.98
CA GLN A 16 6.96 11.35 4.34
C GLN A 16 6.99 12.58 5.26
N ARG A 17 6.02 13.49 5.12
CA ARG A 17 5.85 14.66 5.98
C ARG A 17 4.98 14.40 7.22
N ALA A 18 4.48 13.17 7.40
CA ALA A 18 3.51 12.81 8.44
C ALA A 18 2.18 13.62 8.38
N HIS A 19 1.80 14.10 7.20
CA HIS A 19 0.55 14.83 6.96
C HIS A 19 -0.60 13.87 6.62
N TYR A 20 -0.89 12.91 7.51
CA TYR A 20 -1.83 11.81 7.24
C TYR A 20 -3.24 12.29 6.91
N ASN A 21 -3.73 13.34 7.57
CA ASN A 21 -5.04 13.95 7.28
C ASN A 21 -5.15 14.49 5.85
N GLU A 22 -4.09 15.08 5.29
CA GLU A 22 -4.11 15.60 3.92
C GLU A 22 -4.16 14.45 2.91
N GLY A 23 -3.34 13.42 3.14
CA GLY A 23 -3.35 12.19 2.35
C GLY A 23 -4.70 11.48 2.39
N GLU A 24 -5.30 11.35 3.58
CA GLU A 24 -6.61 10.71 3.77
C GLU A 24 -7.70 11.45 2.98
N ASN A 25 -7.71 12.79 3.03
CA ASN A 25 -8.66 13.60 2.28
C ASN A 25 -8.52 13.39 0.76
N LYS A 26 -7.30 13.42 0.23
CA LYS A 26 -7.04 13.19 -1.20
C LYS A 26 -7.46 11.80 -1.64
N VAL A 27 -7.13 10.78 -0.85
CA VAL A 27 -7.50 9.39 -1.15
C VAL A 27 -9.01 9.19 -1.06
N THR A 28 -9.68 9.79 -0.07
CA THR A 28 -11.14 9.73 0.06
C THR A 28 -11.84 10.35 -1.13
N LEU A 29 -11.36 11.51 -1.62
CA LEU A 29 -11.89 12.12 -2.84
C LEU A 29 -11.68 11.22 -4.06
N ALA A 30 -10.53 10.55 -4.16
CA ALA A 30 -10.25 9.62 -5.24
C ALA A 30 -11.17 8.38 -5.18
N MET A 31 -11.46 7.86 -3.98
CA MET A 31 -12.43 6.78 -3.76
C MET A 31 -13.85 7.20 -4.17
N GLN A 32 -14.26 8.43 -3.85
CA GLN A 32 -15.58 8.95 -4.24
C GLN A 32 -15.71 9.09 -5.76
N LYS A 33 -14.65 9.55 -6.44
CA LYS A 33 -14.62 9.68 -7.90
C LYS A 33 -14.70 8.33 -8.60
N ASN A 34 -14.01 7.32 -8.07
CA ASN A 34 -14.03 5.96 -8.62
C ASN A 34 -14.04 4.90 -7.51
N PRO A 35 -15.24 4.52 -7.04
CA PRO A 35 -15.40 3.54 -5.96
C PRO A 35 -14.95 2.12 -6.33
N HIS A 36 -14.80 1.82 -7.63
CA HIS A 36 -14.41 0.51 -8.12
C HIS A 36 -12.91 0.39 -8.41
N SER A 37 -12.12 1.41 -8.09
CA SER A 37 -10.67 1.41 -8.31
C SER A 37 -9.93 0.80 -7.13
N ALA A 38 -9.04 -0.17 -7.39
CA ALA A 38 -8.19 -0.75 -6.35
C ALA A 38 -7.13 0.22 -5.80
N ILE A 39 -6.71 1.21 -6.59
CA ILE A 39 -5.57 2.09 -6.25
C ILE A 39 -5.86 2.96 -5.02
N PRO A 40 -6.98 3.71 -4.93
CA PRO A 40 -7.30 4.49 -3.74
C PRO A 40 -7.46 3.63 -2.49
N HIS A 41 -8.04 2.44 -2.60
CA HIS A 41 -8.14 1.50 -1.48
C HIS A 41 -6.74 1.05 -1.01
N ASN A 42 -5.81 0.77 -1.92
CA ASN A 42 -4.43 0.45 -1.54
C ASN A 42 -3.74 1.62 -0.82
N LEU A 43 -3.86 2.84 -1.36
CA LEU A 43 -3.27 4.05 -0.75
C LEU A 43 -3.84 4.33 0.64
N MET A 44 -5.15 4.15 0.85
CA MET A 44 -5.78 4.27 2.16
C MET A 44 -5.21 3.26 3.15
N GLY A 45 -4.99 2.02 2.71
CA GLY A 45 -4.35 1.00 3.54
C GLY A 45 -2.97 1.44 4.00
N ILE A 46 -2.16 2.01 3.11
CA ILE A 46 -0.81 2.48 3.44
C ILE A 46 -0.84 3.65 4.44
N LEU A 47 -1.73 4.63 4.25
CA LEU A 47 -1.92 5.74 5.19
C LEU A 47 -2.24 5.23 6.59
N LEU A 48 -3.23 4.34 6.68
CA LEU A 48 -3.67 3.75 7.95
C LEU A 48 -2.57 2.92 8.63
N GLU A 49 -1.74 2.18 7.89
CA GLU A 49 -0.57 1.51 8.46
C GLU A 49 0.41 2.50 9.07
N LYS A 50 0.66 3.63 8.40
CA LYS A 50 1.56 4.67 8.91
C LYS A 50 0.99 5.41 10.12
N GLU A 51 -0.33 5.44 10.25
CA GLU A 51 -1.03 5.89 11.45
C GLU A 51 -1.18 4.80 12.54
N HIS A 52 -0.52 3.65 12.38
CA HIS A 52 -0.60 2.50 13.28
C HIS A 52 -2.00 1.87 13.40
N ASN A 53 -2.92 2.18 12.48
CA ASN A 53 -4.25 1.58 12.40
C ASN A 53 -4.27 0.34 11.50
N HIS A 54 -3.47 -0.65 11.89
CA HIS A 54 -3.24 -1.88 11.13
C HIS A 54 -4.54 -2.63 10.78
N THR A 55 -5.48 -2.72 11.73
CA THR A 55 -6.74 -3.45 11.52
C THR A 55 -7.58 -2.84 10.40
N GLN A 56 -7.65 -1.51 10.31
CA GLN A 56 -8.39 -0.83 9.24
C GLN A 56 -7.60 -0.89 7.93
N ALA A 57 -6.29 -0.73 7.97
CA ALA A 57 -5.44 -0.86 6.80
C ALA A 57 -5.62 -2.21 6.08
N MET A 58 -5.63 -3.31 6.84
CA MET A 58 -5.86 -4.65 6.29
C MET A 58 -7.22 -4.81 5.61
N LYS A 59 -8.26 -4.10 6.06
CA LYS A 59 -9.56 -4.09 5.35
C LYS A 59 -9.46 -3.40 4.00
N HIS A 60 -8.75 -2.27 3.94
CA HIS A 60 -8.55 -1.52 2.70
C HIS A 60 -7.69 -2.28 1.70
N PHE A 61 -6.63 -2.95 2.14
CA PHE A 61 -5.84 -3.82 1.25
C PHE A 61 -6.66 -5.00 0.71
N ARG A 62 -7.51 -5.61 1.54
CA ARG A 62 -8.43 -6.68 1.10
C ARG A 62 -9.45 -6.18 0.08
N ALA A 63 -9.98 -4.97 0.28
CA ALA A 63 -10.89 -4.34 -0.67
C ALA A 63 -10.19 -4.07 -2.02
N ALA A 64 -8.97 -3.51 -2.00
CA ALA A 64 -8.18 -3.29 -3.21
C ALA A 64 -7.97 -4.59 -3.99
N TYR A 65 -7.59 -5.67 -3.30
CA TYR A 65 -7.40 -6.98 -3.93
C TYR A 65 -8.71 -7.60 -4.45
N ALA A 66 -9.83 -7.38 -3.78
CA ALA A 66 -11.14 -7.85 -4.22
C ALA A 66 -11.64 -7.10 -5.47
N LEU A 67 -11.34 -5.80 -5.57
CA LEU A 67 -11.67 -4.98 -6.74
C LEU A 67 -10.81 -5.32 -7.95
N ASP A 68 -9.50 -5.49 -7.75
CA ASP A 68 -8.58 -5.91 -8.79
C ASP A 68 -7.53 -6.90 -8.25
N PRO A 69 -7.76 -8.22 -8.43
CA PRO A 69 -6.81 -9.25 -8.05
C PRO A 69 -5.49 -9.21 -8.82
N THR A 70 -5.45 -8.51 -9.97
CA THR A 70 -4.26 -8.33 -10.80
C THR A 70 -3.42 -7.13 -10.37
N TYR A 71 -3.96 -6.25 -9.52
CA TYR A 71 -3.24 -5.13 -8.95
C TYR A 71 -2.19 -5.61 -7.94
N VAL A 72 -0.96 -5.73 -8.44
CA VAL A 72 0.16 -6.33 -7.71
C VAL A 72 0.46 -5.64 -6.37
N PRO A 73 0.42 -4.30 -6.23
CA PRO A 73 0.72 -3.61 -4.98
C PRO A 73 -0.22 -4.01 -3.83
N ALA A 74 -1.51 -4.23 -4.11
CA ALA A 74 -2.45 -4.67 -3.08
C ALA A 74 -2.11 -6.07 -2.56
N LYS A 75 -1.77 -7.00 -3.47
CA LYS A 75 -1.34 -8.36 -3.09
C LYS A 75 -0.05 -8.34 -2.26
N SER A 76 0.91 -7.50 -2.65
CA SER A 76 2.18 -7.34 -1.94
C SER A 76 2.00 -6.78 -0.54
N ASN A 77 1.23 -5.70 -0.39
CA ASN A 77 0.93 -5.11 0.91
C ASN A 77 0.15 -6.11 1.80
N LEU A 78 -0.83 -6.84 1.27
CA LEU A 78 -1.53 -7.90 2.03
C LEU A 78 -0.58 -8.96 2.57
N LYS A 79 0.35 -9.44 1.73
CA LYS A 79 1.32 -10.45 2.15
C LYS A 79 2.25 -9.90 3.22
N GLN A 80 2.73 -8.67 3.05
CA GLN A 80 3.68 -8.06 3.95
C GLN A 80 3.08 -7.72 5.32
N TYR A 81 1.90 -7.09 5.33
CA TYR A 81 1.23 -6.69 6.57
C TYR A 81 0.47 -7.85 7.22
N GLY A 82 0.11 -8.88 6.46
CA GLY A 82 -0.43 -10.13 7.01
C GLY A 82 0.62 -11.07 7.59
N ALA A 83 1.92 -10.83 7.36
CA ALA A 83 2.99 -11.67 7.88
C ALA A 83 3.34 -11.28 9.33
N PHE A 84 3.70 -12.27 10.14
CA PHE A 84 4.14 -12.07 11.54
C PHE A 84 5.41 -11.21 11.66
N CYS A 85 6.22 -11.16 10.61
CA CYS A 85 7.35 -10.23 10.45
C CYS A 85 7.07 -9.30 9.28
N SER A 86 6.54 -8.10 9.54
CA SER A 86 6.42 -7.05 8.52
C SER A 86 7.74 -6.30 8.40
N THR A 87 8.31 -6.21 7.20
CA THR A 87 9.58 -5.50 6.92
C THR A 87 9.42 -3.97 6.82
N GLY A 88 8.19 -3.45 6.78
CA GLY A 88 7.89 -2.00 6.86
C GLY A 88 7.85 -1.23 5.53
N THR A 89 8.20 -1.86 4.40
CA THR A 89 8.24 -1.24 3.05
C THR A 89 6.88 -1.22 2.35
N CYS A 90 6.35 -0.07 1.94
CA CYS A 90 5.00 -0.01 1.34
C CYS A 90 5.07 -0.04 -0.19
N CYS A 91 4.23 -0.86 -0.85
CA CYS A 91 4.05 -0.82 -2.30
C CYS A 91 2.93 0.16 -2.68
N TYR A 92 3.27 1.34 -3.19
CA TYR A 92 2.27 2.38 -3.52
C TYR A 92 1.61 2.13 -4.88
N GLY A 93 2.42 1.85 -5.91
CA GLY A 93 1.98 1.58 -7.28
C GLY A 93 2.74 0.43 -7.94
N ASN A 94 2.37 0.13 -9.19
CA ASN A 94 3.03 -0.92 -9.98
C ASN A 94 4.49 -0.56 -10.32
N GLU A 95 4.82 0.73 -10.36
CA GLU A 95 6.18 1.21 -10.62
C GLU A 95 7.12 0.85 -9.46
N ASP A 96 6.69 1.06 -8.21
CA ASP A 96 7.48 0.65 -7.02
C ASP A 96 7.67 -0.88 -6.94
N TYR A 97 6.81 -1.68 -7.59
CA TYR A 97 6.89 -3.14 -7.53
C TYR A 97 8.00 -3.73 -8.41
N LEU A 98 8.35 -3.10 -9.52
CA LEU A 98 9.41 -3.59 -10.42
C LEU A 98 10.81 -3.49 -9.77
N GLU A 99 11.03 -2.50 -8.92
CA GLU A 99 12.29 -2.32 -8.16
C GLU A 99 12.44 -3.37 -7.04
N LEU A 100 11.35 -3.72 -6.38
CA LEU A 100 11.35 -4.72 -5.29
C LEU A 100 11.55 -6.17 -5.77
N ALA A 101 11.20 -6.46 -7.03
CA ALA A 101 11.39 -7.80 -7.62
C ALA A 101 12.86 -8.12 -7.90
N GLU A 102 13.72 -7.12 -8.06
CA GLU A 102 15.15 -7.30 -8.33
C GLU A 102 15.97 -7.42 -7.03
N GLU A 103 15.50 -6.83 -5.91
CA GLU A 103 16.18 -6.91 -4.61
C GLU A 103 15.71 -8.09 -3.72
N GLY A 104 14.49 -8.62 -3.94
CA GLY A 104 13.86 -9.64 -3.11
C GLY A 104 14.44 -11.07 -3.17
N GLY A 105 15.61 -11.27 -3.77
CA GLY A 105 16.29 -12.56 -3.86
C GLY A 105 17.19 -12.92 -2.67
N LYS A 106 17.36 -12.04 -1.68
CA LYS A 106 18.27 -12.27 -0.54
C LYS A 106 17.72 -11.79 0.80
N GLU A 107 16.66 -12.42 1.30
CA GLU A 107 16.52 -12.61 2.76
C GLU A 107 15.55 -13.77 3.00
N LEU A 108 16.01 -14.97 2.60
CA LEU A 108 15.51 -16.21 3.12
C LEU A 108 15.98 -16.32 4.58
N CYS A 109 15.02 -16.37 5.50
CA CYS A 109 15.10 -17.06 6.78
C CYS A 109 16.50 -17.57 7.18
N SER A 110 17.35 -16.70 7.70
CA SER A 110 18.42 -17.10 8.60
C SER A 110 18.36 -16.11 9.76
N LEU A 111 17.67 -16.51 10.84
CA LEU A 111 17.88 -16.10 12.24
C LEU A 111 16.59 -16.38 13.05
N SER A 112 16.25 -17.66 13.17
CA SER A 112 15.61 -18.22 14.37
C SER A 112 15.86 -19.72 14.40
N SER A 113 17.12 -20.06 14.68
CA SER A 113 17.46 -21.31 15.35
C SER A 113 18.09 -20.92 16.68
N HIS A 114 17.29 -20.99 17.75
CA HIS A 114 17.80 -21.22 19.10
C HIS A 114 18.09 -22.71 19.24
#